data_AF-A0A923PYJ7-F1
#
_entry.id   AF-A0A923PYJ7-F1
#
_cell.length_a   1.000
_cell.length_b   1.000
_cell.length_c   1.000
_cell.angle_alpha   90.00
_cell.angle_beta   90.00
_cell.angle_gamma   90.00
#
_symmetry.space_group_name_H-M   'P 1'
#
loop_
_entity.id
_entity.type
_entity.pdbx_description
1 polymer ?
#
loop_
_entity_poly.entity_id
_entity_poly.type
_entity_poly.pdbx_seq_one_letter_code
_entity_poly.pdbx_strand_id
1 'polypeptide(L)'
;MKQFILILLSSLLAASSAHAGRFGRGWDNGNAGDAYVSEFILSGRDVLQRLELVFEKDKKAFDTSKLRAAIASTEVVSEEHVYLDGHERDAVNYYPNENLIKVNRSRWRELRRSTETKARLRLVLHEYMWISGVDDTNFHESERLIELLNIGNYSPSTWWNPVNPINYVATTLSFAPEGCTFTSGKFDVNKSEETVVLETAGDCKDAYRKIEFVKSTGVTPASSNVRGLFHSYQIKVYDNNQTIKGEMTFEPEWGACLVPESGSCRGSGKMTLGGVEIFFWFLRD
;
A
#
# COMPACT_ATOMS: atom_id res chain seq x y z
N MET A 1 -60.62 36.73 -30.27
CA MET A 1 -59.91 35.44 -30.17
C MET A 1 -58.42 35.74 -30.34
N LYS A 2 -57.77 36.37 -29.36
CA LYS A 2 -56.94 35.77 -28.29
C LYS A 2 -55.83 34.84 -28.81
N GLN A 3 -54.72 35.51 -29.11
CA GLN A 3 -53.30 35.12 -29.12
C GLN A 3 -53.00 33.72 -28.57
N PHE A 4 -52.36 32.91 -29.41
CA PHE A 4 -51.84 31.59 -29.06
C PHE A 4 -50.33 31.54 -29.36
N ILE A 5 -49.58 31.20 -28.31
CA ILE A 5 -48.31 30.47 -28.31
C ILE A 5 -47.14 31.16 -29.02
N LEU A 6 -46.36 31.91 -28.24
CA LEU A 6 -44.91 31.92 -28.39
C LEU A 6 -44.27 32.21 -27.03
N ILE A 7 -43.15 31.53 -26.77
CA ILE A 7 -42.20 31.74 -25.66
C ILE A 7 -42.56 31.01 -24.35
N LEU A 8 -42.27 29.71 -24.32
CA LEU A 8 -42.00 28.98 -23.08
C LEU A 8 -41.05 27.80 -23.39
N LEU A 9 -39.83 28.14 -23.85
CA LEU A 9 -38.78 27.14 -24.11
C LEU A 9 -37.38 27.73 -23.87
N SER A 10 -37.16 28.36 -22.72
CA SER A 10 -35.84 28.93 -22.37
C SER A 10 -35.51 28.91 -20.87
N SER A 11 -36.15 28.04 -20.08
CA SER A 11 -35.90 27.90 -18.63
C SER A 11 -35.63 26.46 -18.17
N LEU A 12 -35.05 25.62 -19.04
CA LEU A 12 -34.53 24.29 -18.72
C LEU A 12 -33.01 24.18 -18.92
N LEU A 13 -32.29 25.30 -18.81
CA LEU A 13 -30.91 25.25 -18.33
C LEU A 13 -30.97 25.15 -16.80
N ALA A 14 -31.47 24.01 -16.32
CA ALA A 14 -31.11 23.53 -15.01
C ALA A 14 -29.58 23.44 -15.03
N ALA A 15 -28.95 24.44 -14.40
CA ALA A 15 -27.60 24.32 -13.92
C ALA A 15 -27.60 23.08 -13.04
N SER A 16 -27.29 21.94 -13.67
CA SER A 16 -26.61 20.86 -12.99
C SER A 16 -25.29 21.50 -12.58
N SER A 17 -25.31 22.21 -11.45
CA SER A 17 -24.13 22.36 -10.64
C SER A 17 -23.72 20.92 -10.38
N ALA A 18 -22.84 20.42 -11.25
CA ALA A 18 -22.03 19.28 -10.94
C ALA A 18 -21.41 19.64 -9.60
N HIS A 19 -22.04 19.16 -8.53
CA HIS A 19 -21.38 18.97 -7.28
C HIS A 19 -20.32 17.93 -7.62
N ALA A 20 -19.19 18.41 -8.14
CA ALA A 20 -17.92 17.79 -7.87
C ALA A 20 -17.86 17.76 -6.34
N GLY A 21 -18.38 16.69 -5.76
CA GLY A 21 -18.20 16.39 -4.35
C GLY A 21 -16.71 16.57 -4.11
N ARG A 22 -16.35 17.34 -3.07
CA ARG A 22 -14.96 17.54 -2.67
C ARG A 22 -14.24 16.19 -2.78
N PHE A 23 -13.37 16.08 -3.78
CA PHE A 23 -12.53 14.91 -3.97
C PHE A 23 -11.82 14.64 -2.64
N GLY A 24 -12.02 13.45 -2.08
CA GLY A 24 -11.50 13.10 -0.75
C GLY A 24 -9.97 13.21 -0.75
N ARG A 25 -9.40 14.06 0.09
CA ARG A 25 -7.96 14.35 0.16
C ARG A 25 -7.13 13.22 0.82
N GLY A 26 -7.53 11.97 0.58
CA GLY A 26 -6.85 10.76 1.03
C GLY A 26 -5.79 10.27 0.04
N TRP A 27 -5.20 9.11 0.35
CA TRP A 27 -4.14 8.43 -0.40
C TRP A 27 -4.28 8.48 -1.93
N ASP A 28 -5.51 8.32 -2.44
CA ASP A 28 -5.80 8.21 -3.87
C ASP A 28 -5.64 9.53 -4.66
N ASN A 29 -5.36 10.67 -4.00
CA ASN A 29 -5.48 12.00 -4.62
C ASN A 29 -4.25 12.93 -4.58
N GLY A 30 -3.00 12.40 -4.53
CA GLY A 30 -1.84 13.21 -4.94
C GLY A 30 -0.51 13.03 -4.22
N ASN A 31 -0.34 12.04 -3.35
CA ASN A 31 0.90 11.89 -2.56
C ASN A 31 2.03 11.13 -3.28
N ALA A 32 1.84 10.77 -4.56
CA ALA A 32 2.72 9.89 -5.33
C ALA A 32 4.17 10.41 -5.57
N GLY A 33 4.54 11.58 -5.05
CA GLY A 33 5.89 12.16 -5.16
C GLY A 33 6.57 12.53 -3.84
N ASP A 34 5.88 12.41 -2.70
CA ASP A 34 6.45 12.76 -1.39
C ASP A 34 6.72 11.51 -0.55
N ALA A 35 8.00 11.14 -0.46
CA ALA A 35 8.45 9.97 0.29
C ALA A 35 8.19 10.08 1.80
N TYR A 36 8.22 11.28 2.38
CA TYR A 36 8.00 11.47 3.82
C TYR A 36 6.53 11.27 4.18
N VAL A 37 5.64 11.84 3.36
CA VAL A 37 4.19 11.64 3.49
C VAL A 37 3.83 10.17 3.33
N SER A 38 4.37 9.52 2.31
CA SER A 38 4.15 8.10 2.07
C SER A 38 4.59 7.27 3.26
N GLU A 39 5.82 7.46 3.76
CA GLU A 39 6.34 6.75 4.93
C GLU A 39 5.48 6.94 6.19
N PHE A 40 4.99 8.16 6.42
CA PHE A 40 4.14 8.47 7.56
C PHE A 40 2.82 7.69 7.50
N ILE A 41 2.11 7.76 6.37
CA ILE A 41 0.84 7.06 6.16
C ILE A 41 1.02 5.55 6.28
N LEU A 42 2.07 5.01 5.66
CA LEU A 42 2.36 3.57 5.68
C LEU A 42 2.67 3.08 7.10
N SER A 43 3.42 3.87 7.87
CA SER A 43 3.68 3.59 9.29
C SER A 43 2.38 3.53 10.09
N GLY A 44 1.43 4.42 9.80
CA GLY A 44 0.12 4.43 10.47
C GLY A 44 -0.69 3.18 10.15
N ARG A 45 -0.68 2.73 8.88
CA ARG A 45 -1.35 1.49 8.46
C ARG A 45 -0.72 0.25 9.09
N ASP A 46 0.61 0.17 9.16
CA ASP A 46 1.31 -0.94 9.82
C ASP A 46 0.92 -1.03 11.31
N VAL A 47 0.95 0.09 12.03
CA VAL A 47 0.54 0.14 13.44
C VAL A 47 -0.92 -0.26 13.61
N LEU A 48 -1.83 0.34 12.83
CA LEU A 48 -3.25 -0.01 12.86
C LEU A 48 -3.46 -1.52 12.68
N GLN A 49 -2.82 -2.10 11.68
CA GLN A 49 -2.94 -3.53 11.39
C GLN A 49 -2.46 -4.39 12.56
N ARG A 50 -1.32 -4.05 13.17
CA ARG A 50 -0.80 -4.78 14.34
C ARG A 50 -1.76 -4.68 15.52
N LEU A 51 -2.34 -3.49 15.75
CA LEU A 51 -3.34 -3.30 16.79
C LEU A 51 -4.61 -4.11 16.52
N GLU A 52 -5.08 -4.15 15.28
CA GLU A 52 -6.24 -4.97 14.88
C GLU A 52 -6.03 -6.46 15.17
N LEU A 53 -4.81 -6.98 14.99
CA LEU A 53 -4.46 -8.36 15.33
C LEU A 53 -4.46 -8.59 16.84
N VAL A 54 -3.87 -7.68 17.60
CA VAL A 54 -3.82 -7.79 19.07
C VAL A 54 -5.22 -7.72 19.69
N PHE A 55 -6.08 -6.84 19.17
CA PHE A 55 -7.43 -6.61 19.68
C PHE A 55 -8.53 -7.35 18.92
N GLU A 56 -8.19 -8.28 18.02
CA GLU A 56 -9.17 -9.01 17.19
C GLU A 56 -10.27 -9.66 18.05
N LYS A 57 -9.85 -10.26 19.18
CA LYS A 57 -10.70 -10.97 20.14
C LYS A 57 -11.26 -10.09 21.26
N ASP A 58 -10.73 -8.88 21.44
CA ASP A 58 -11.14 -7.95 22.50
C ASP A 58 -11.25 -6.50 21.99
N LYS A 59 -12.26 -6.28 21.15
CA LYS A 59 -12.57 -4.95 20.59
C LYS A 59 -13.05 -3.94 21.64
N LYS A 60 -13.38 -4.38 22.86
CA LYS A 60 -13.78 -3.47 23.95
C LYS A 60 -12.56 -2.80 24.59
N ALA A 61 -11.41 -3.48 24.58
CA ALA A 61 -10.17 -2.92 25.10
C ALA A 61 -9.61 -1.79 24.22
N PHE A 62 -9.79 -1.88 22.89
CA PHE A 62 -9.43 -0.81 21.96
C PHE A 62 -10.21 -0.92 20.65
N ASP A 63 -11.01 0.11 20.33
CA ASP A 63 -11.76 0.18 19.07
C ASP A 63 -10.92 0.85 17.97
N THR A 64 -10.38 0.04 17.07
CA THR A 64 -9.54 0.49 15.95
C THR A 64 -10.34 1.20 14.84
N SER A 65 -11.67 1.20 14.87
CA SER A 65 -12.51 1.75 13.80
C SER A 65 -12.29 3.26 13.59
N LYS A 66 -12.17 4.03 14.68
CA LYS A 66 -11.91 5.46 14.63
C LYS A 66 -10.50 5.77 14.11
N LEU A 67 -9.51 4.98 14.53
CA LEU A 67 -8.14 5.11 14.04
C LEU A 67 -8.05 4.80 12.54
N ARG A 68 -8.75 3.75 12.08
CA ARG A 68 -8.86 3.43 10.65
C ARG A 68 -9.49 4.56 9.85
N ALA A 69 -10.57 5.14 10.35
CA ALA A 69 -11.23 6.29 9.71
C ALA A 69 -10.32 7.52 9.67
N ALA A 70 -9.59 7.81 10.76
CA ALA A 70 -8.60 8.88 10.80
C ALA A 70 -7.52 8.68 9.73
N ILE A 71 -6.90 7.50 9.65
CA ILE A 71 -5.88 7.20 8.63
C ILE A 71 -6.41 7.34 7.20
N ALA A 72 -7.65 6.92 6.94
CA ALA A 72 -8.23 6.97 5.60
C ALA A 72 -8.61 8.39 5.14
N SER A 73 -8.96 9.28 6.08
CA SER A 73 -9.55 10.59 5.78
C SER A 73 -8.63 11.78 6.01
N THR A 74 -7.49 11.56 6.66
CA THR A 74 -6.53 12.63 6.98
C THR A 74 -5.63 12.93 5.80
N GLU A 75 -5.56 14.21 5.45
CA GLU A 75 -4.55 14.73 4.54
C GLU A 75 -3.21 14.78 5.28
N VAL A 76 -2.16 14.24 4.68
CA VAL A 76 -0.81 14.30 5.23
C VAL A 76 0.06 15.03 4.23
N VAL A 77 0.73 16.09 4.68
CA VAL A 77 1.71 16.85 3.90
C VAL A 77 3.03 16.90 4.65
N SER A 78 4.11 17.26 3.98
CA SER A 78 5.39 17.44 4.65
C SER A 78 6.09 18.73 4.24
N GLU A 79 6.77 19.33 5.20
CA GLU A 79 7.54 20.57 5.06
C GLU A 79 8.93 20.34 5.65
N GLU A 80 9.94 21.11 5.21
CA GLU A 80 11.30 20.91 5.71
C GLU A 80 11.41 21.10 7.23
N HIS A 81 10.67 22.10 7.74
CA HIS A 81 10.52 22.39 9.16
C HIS A 81 9.05 22.71 9.45
N VAL A 82 8.52 22.17 10.55
CA VAL A 82 7.14 22.42 11.00
C VAL A 82 7.18 23.03 12.39
N TYR A 83 6.38 24.08 12.62
CA TYR A 83 6.34 24.81 13.88
C TYR A 83 4.91 24.87 14.43
N LEU A 84 4.78 24.77 15.76
CA LEU A 84 3.56 25.01 16.52
C LEU A 84 3.92 25.94 17.68
N ASP A 85 3.21 27.06 17.81
CA ASP A 85 3.44 28.07 18.85
C ASP A 85 4.90 28.55 18.93
N GLY A 86 5.56 28.70 17.78
CA GLY A 86 6.96 29.13 17.68
C GLY A 86 8.00 28.04 17.98
N HIS A 87 7.57 26.82 18.31
CA HIS A 87 8.44 25.69 18.56
C HIS A 87 8.43 24.70 17.40
N GLU A 88 9.62 24.27 16.96
CA GLU A 88 9.72 23.21 15.96
C GLU A 88 9.17 21.88 16.54
N ARG A 89 8.36 21.17 15.76
CA ARG A 89 7.75 19.88 16.13
C ARG A 89 8.10 18.81 15.11
N ASP A 90 8.00 17.55 15.52
CA ASP A 90 8.24 16.39 14.65
C ASP A 90 7.09 16.19 13.65
N ALA A 91 5.86 16.40 14.12
CA ALA A 91 4.66 16.56 13.31
C ALA A 91 3.68 17.47 14.05
N VAL A 92 2.70 17.99 13.32
CA VAL A 92 1.60 18.79 13.88
C VAL A 92 0.32 18.37 13.20
N ASN A 93 -0.68 18.03 13.99
CA ASN A 93 -2.06 17.92 13.52
C ASN A 93 -2.83 19.23 13.77
N TYR A 94 -3.83 19.51 12.93
CA TYR A 94 -4.64 20.72 12.99
C TYR A 94 -6.10 20.45 13.42
N TYR A 95 -6.34 19.34 14.11
CA TYR A 95 -7.67 18.96 14.60
C TYR A 95 -8.11 19.84 15.79
N PRO A 96 -9.42 20.14 15.94
CA PRO A 96 -10.56 19.71 15.13
C PRO A 96 -10.82 20.56 13.88
N ASN A 97 -9.98 21.57 13.62
CA ASN A 97 -10.23 22.53 12.56
C ASN A 97 -10.01 21.91 11.17
N GLU A 98 -9.00 21.04 11.05
CA GLU A 98 -8.63 20.36 9.81
C GLU A 98 -8.21 18.91 10.09
N ASN A 99 -8.61 17.98 9.21
CA ASN A 99 -8.06 16.63 9.16
C ASN A 99 -6.72 16.66 8.39
N LEU A 100 -5.76 17.41 8.93
CA LEU A 100 -4.45 17.64 8.31
C LEU A 100 -3.34 17.32 9.32
N ILE A 101 -2.35 16.55 8.87
CA ILE A 101 -1.08 16.35 9.57
C ILE A 101 0.05 16.93 8.70
N LYS A 102 0.88 17.78 9.30
CA LYS A 102 2.13 18.28 8.70
C LYS A 102 3.32 17.56 9.32
N VAL A 103 4.13 16.90 8.51
CA VAL A 103 5.32 16.17 8.93
C VAL A 103 6.57 17.03 8.74
N ASN A 104 7.42 17.11 9.76
CA ASN A 104 8.72 17.79 9.68
C ASN A 104 9.75 16.84 9.06
N ARG A 105 10.19 17.12 7.83
CA ARG A 105 11.16 16.28 7.12
C ARG A 105 12.49 16.20 7.84
N SER A 106 12.95 17.30 8.45
CA SER A 106 14.23 17.34 9.15
C SER A 106 14.25 16.39 10.34
N ARG A 107 13.25 16.49 11.21
CA ARG A 107 13.08 15.61 12.37
C ARG A 107 12.79 14.17 11.97
N TRP A 108 11.97 13.97 10.94
CA TRP A 108 11.65 12.63 10.44
C TRP A 108 12.88 11.85 10.00
N ARG A 109 13.89 12.51 9.41
CA ARG A 109 15.17 11.85 9.05
C ARG A 109 15.90 11.27 10.25
N GLU A 110 15.78 11.87 11.43
CA GLU A 110 16.38 11.34 12.67
C GLU A 110 15.66 10.08 13.11
N LEU A 111 14.33 10.08 13.01
CA LEU A 111 13.46 8.93 13.26
C LEU A 111 13.61 7.80 12.23
N ARG A 112 14.39 8.02 11.15
CA ARG A 112 14.75 6.96 10.20
C ARG A 112 15.87 6.03 10.67
N ARG A 113 16.53 6.34 11.78
CA ARG A 113 17.57 5.47 12.33
C ARG A 113 16.96 4.14 12.77
N SER A 114 17.69 3.04 12.57
CA SER A 114 17.25 1.69 12.95
C SER A 114 16.84 1.59 14.42
N THR A 115 17.51 2.36 15.28
CA THR A 115 17.26 2.44 16.73
C THR A 115 15.99 3.18 17.12
N GLU A 116 15.38 3.93 16.20
CA GLU A 116 14.27 4.86 16.48
C GLU A 116 12.91 4.32 16.01
N THR A 117 12.83 3.01 15.75
CA THR A 117 11.63 2.36 15.23
C THR A 117 10.41 2.64 16.10
N LYS A 118 10.53 2.40 17.40
CA LYS A 118 9.43 2.63 18.35
C LYS A 118 9.04 4.10 18.43
N ALA A 119 10.03 5.00 18.49
CA ALA A 119 9.80 6.45 18.56
C ALA A 119 9.02 6.95 17.34
N ARG A 120 9.39 6.50 16.15
CA ARG A 120 8.69 6.83 14.90
C ARG A 120 7.25 6.33 14.89
N LEU A 121 7.03 5.06 15.23
CA LEU A 121 5.67 4.48 15.22
C LEU A 121 4.79 5.12 16.29
N ARG A 122 5.38 5.46 17.45
CA ARG A 122 4.71 6.22 18.52
C ARG A 122 4.27 7.59 18.02
N LEU A 123 5.15 8.34 17.36
CA LEU A 123 4.80 9.64 16.76
C LEU A 123 3.62 9.51 15.79
N VAL A 124 3.69 8.56 14.86
CA VAL A 124 2.64 8.39 13.86
C VAL A 124 1.30 8.02 14.50
N LEU A 125 1.33 7.10 15.45
CA LEU A 125 0.14 6.69 16.19
C LEU A 125 -0.46 7.87 16.95
N HIS A 126 0.37 8.65 17.66
CA HIS A 126 -0.04 9.83 18.40
C HIS A 126 -0.83 10.82 17.53
N GLU A 127 -0.31 11.19 16.36
CA GLU A 127 -0.99 12.15 15.48
C GLU A 127 -2.35 11.64 14.98
N TYR A 128 -2.42 10.36 14.59
CA TYR A 128 -3.70 9.78 14.15
C TYR A 128 -4.68 9.57 15.30
N MET A 129 -4.21 9.28 16.51
CA MET A 129 -5.05 9.18 17.70
C MET A 129 -5.74 10.51 18.01
N TRP A 130 -5.01 11.62 17.88
CA TRP A 130 -5.58 12.95 18.07
C TRP A 130 -6.71 13.25 17.07
N ILE A 131 -6.49 12.98 15.79
CA ILE A 131 -7.54 13.09 14.74
C ILE A 131 -8.74 12.20 15.05
N SER A 132 -8.49 11.01 15.62
CA SER A 132 -9.56 10.07 16.00
C SER A 132 -10.37 10.51 17.24
N GLY A 133 -10.01 11.64 17.85
CA GLY A 133 -10.64 12.21 19.04
C GLY A 133 -10.15 11.61 20.35
N VAL A 134 -8.98 10.97 20.36
CA VAL A 134 -8.31 10.48 21.57
C VAL A 134 -7.23 11.49 21.95
N ASP A 135 -7.37 12.09 23.13
CA ASP A 135 -6.33 12.97 23.68
C ASP A 135 -5.14 12.13 24.14
N ASP A 136 -4.02 12.32 23.46
CA ASP A 136 -2.75 11.68 23.75
C ASP A 136 -1.63 12.71 23.95
N THR A 137 -1.94 13.88 24.52
CA THR A 137 -1.01 15.04 24.64
C THR A 137 0.40 14.66 25.11
N ASN A 138 0.52 13.67 26.00
CA ASN A 138 1.80 13.26 26.60
C ASN A 138 2.34 11.93 26.04
N PHE A 139 1.85 11.46 24.90
CA PHE A 139 2.22 10.17 24.29
C PHE A 139 1.92 8.93 25.15
N HIS A 140 1.09 9.06 26.20
CA HIS A 140 0.85 7.97 27.16
C HIS A 140 0.19 6.76 26.50
N GLU A 141 -0.87 6.98 25.72
CA GLU A 141 -1.58 5.87 25.07
C GLU A 141 -0.84 5.34 23.87
N SER A 142 -0.26 6.22 23.04
CA SER A 142 0.55 5.76 21.90
C SER A 142 1.77 4.96 22.36
N GLU A 143 2.45 5.35 23.44
CA GLU A 143 3.57 4.60 24.02
C GLU A 143 3.13 3.23 24.53
N ARG A 144 2.08 3.18 25.37
CA ARG A 144 1.52 1.93 25.89
C ARG A 144 1.14 0.96 24.77
N LEU A 145 0.52 1.46 23.70
CA LEU A 145 0.12 0.65 22.56
C LEU A 145 1.33 0.14 21.77
N ILE A 146 2.34 0.97 21.52
CA ILE A 146 3.57 0.54 20.83
C ILE A 146 4.36 -0.49 21.67
N GLU A 147 4.40 -0.35 22.99
CA GLU A 147 4.99 -1.34 23.89
C GLU A 147 4.27 -2.68 23.84
N LEU A 148 2.94 -2.66 23.82
CA LEU A 148 2.11 -3.86 23.70
C LEU A 148 2.40 -4.64 22.41
N LEU A 149 2.71 -3.95 21.32
CA LEU A 149 3.05 -4.57 20.04
C LEU A 149 4.44 -5.25 20.03
N ASN A 150 5.26 -5.04 21.06
CA ASN A 150 6.61 -5.59 21.20
C ASN A 150 7.47 -5.46 19.93
N ILE A 151 7.41 -4.29 19.28
CA ILE A 151 8.07 -4.06 17.99
C ILE A 151 9.58 -3.93 18.21
N GLY A 152 10.36 -4.79 17.55
CA GLY A 152 11.82 -4.69 17.52
C GLY A 152 12.30 -3.55 16.64
N ASN A 153 13.55 -3.12 16.85
CA ASN A 153 14.20 -2.16 15.96
C ASN A 153 14.39 -2.78 14.56
N TYR A 154 14.04 -2.03 13.52
CA TYR A 154 14.21 -2.48 12.14
C TYR A 154 15.68 -2.51 11.73
N SER A 155 16.06 -3.41 10.82
CA SER A 155 17.39 -3.41 10.22
C SER A 155 17.47 -2.38 9.09
N PRO A 156 18.56 -1.59 8.96
CA PRO A 156 18.79 -0.72 7.80
C PRO A 156 18.79 -1.47 6.46
N SER A 157 19.18 -2.76 6.44
CA SER A 157 19.10 -3.63 5.25
C SER A 157 17.66 -3.99 4.85
N THR A 158 16.69 -3.69 5.72
CA THR A 158 15.25 -3.89 5.54
C THR A 158 14.49 -2.56 5.56
N TRP A 159 15.20 -1.43 5.64
CA TRP A 159 14.56 -0.13 5.73
C TRP A 159 14.02 0.29 4.37
N TRP A 160 12.70 0.49 4.37
CA TRP A 160 11.81 0.62 3.21
C TRP A 160 11.50 -0.72 2.52
N ASN A 161 10.94 -1.65 3.28
CA ASN A 161 9.96 -2.57 2.75
C ASN A 161 8.55 -2.05 3.07
N PRO A 162 7.88 -1.39 2.12
CA PRO A 162 6.76 -2.08 1.51
C PRO A 162 7.30 -2.76 0.28
N VAL A 163 8.29 -3.65 0.44
CA VAL A 163 8.50 -4.72 -0.51
C VAL A 163 7.12 -5.20 -0.78
N ASN A 164 6.74 -5.06 -2.04
CA ASN A 164 5.47 -5.56 -2.47
C ASN A 164 5.49 -7.00 -1.99
N PRO A 165 4.69 -7.33 -0.97
CA PRO A 165 5.06 -8.46 -0.12
C PRO A 165 4.69 -9.77 -0.79
N ILE A 166 4.56 -9.72 -2.11
CA ILE A 166 4.55 -10.81 -3.05
C ILE A 166 5.64 -11.79 -2.67
N ASN A 167 5.17 -12.78 -1.94
CA ASN A 167 5.88 -13.98 -1.54
C ASN A 167 5.21 -15.19 -2.21
N TYR A 168 4.26 -14.95 -3.10
CA TYR A 168 3.50 -15.98 -3.78
C TYR A 168 3.05 -15.55 -5.17
N VAL A 169 3.10 -16.49 -6.10
CA VAL A 169 2.54 -16.36 -7.44
C VAL A 169 1.66 -17.56 -7.75
N ALA A 170 0.42 -17.26 -8.15
CA ALA A 170 -0.49 -18.25 -8.69
C ALA A 170 -0.53 -18.12 -10.21
N THR A 171 -0.49 -19.26 -10.89
CA THR A 171 -0.55 -19.33 -12.34
C THR A 171 -1.63 -20.33 -12.77
N THR A 172 -2.30 -20.04 -13.87
CA THR A 172 -3.24 -20.98 -14.52
C THR A 172 -3.10 -20.88 -16.03
N LEU A 173 -3.39 -21.95 -16.76
CA LEU A 173 -3.44 -21.88 -18.22
C LEU A 173 -4.73 -21.17 -18.64
N SER A 174 -4.64 -20.23 -19.61
CA SER A 174 -5.84 -19.62 -20.20
C SER A 174 -6.72 -20.66 -20.91
N PHE A 175 -6.11 -21.75 -21.37
CA PHE A 175 -6.79 -22.94 -21.88
C PHE A 175 -6.08 -24.18 -21.34
N ALA A 176 -6.71 -24.90 -20.41
CA ALA A 176 -6.15 -26.09 -19.79
C ALA A 176 -6.78 -27.36 -20.41
N PRO A 177 -6.00 -28.17 -21.16
CA PRO A 177 -6.41 -29.53 -21.49
C PRO A 177 -6.65 -30.35 -20.21
N GLU A 178 -7.51 -31.37 -20.30
CA GLU A 178 -7.81 -32.25 -19.18
C GLU A 178 -6.52 -32.88 -18.62
N GLY A 179 -6.30 -32.74 -17.31
CA GLY A 179 -5.09 -33.26 -16.63
C GLY A 179 -3.85 -32.37 -16.70
N CYS A 180 -3.90 -31.20 -17.37
CA CYS A 180 -2.79 -30.26 -17.42
C CYS A 180 -2.97 -29.12 -16.41
N THR A 181 -2.07 -28.98 -15.43
CA THR A 181 -2.21 -28.01 -14.34
C THR A 181 -0.90 -27.28 -14.03
N PHE A 182 -0.97 -26.13 -13.38
CA PHE A 182 0.19 -25.43 -12.81
C PHE A 182 0.23 -25.60 -11.30
N THR A 183 1.44 -25.65 -10.75
CA THR A 183 1.69 -25.40 -9.33
C THR A 183 1.99 -23.93 -9.11
N SER A 184 1.59 -23.40 -7.95
CA SER A 184 1.98 -22.07 -7.50
C SER A 184 3.45 -21.98 -7.09
N GLY A 185 4.02 -20.78 -7.14
CA GLY A 185 5.37 -20.48 -6.65
C GLY A 185 5.36 -19.65 -5.37
N LYS A 186 6.41 -19.78 -4.56
CA LYS A 186 6.70 -18.91 -3.41
C LYS A 186 8.01 -18.16 -3.62
N PHE A 187 8.08 -16.92 -3.14
CA PHE A 187 9.31 -16.13 -3.09
C PHE A 187 9.73 -15.89 -1.64
N ASP A 188 11.04 -15.89 -1.41
CA ASP A 188 11.62 -15.45 -0.16
C ASP A 188 11.75 -13.91 -0.17
N VAL A 189 10.97 -13.24 0.68
CA VAL A 189 10.95 -11.78 0.80
C VAL A 189 12.30 -11.21 1.22
N ASN A 190 13.17 -12.01 1.84
CA ASN A 190 14.48 -11.56 2.33
C ASN A 190 15.59 -11.66 1.27
N LYS A 191 15.37 -12.41 0.19
CA LYS A 191 16.34 -12.50 -0.91
C LYS A 191 16.21 -11.32 -1.85
N SER A 192 17.33 -10.65 -2.12
CA SER A 192 17.40 -9.56 -3.10
C SER A 192 17.15 -10.06 -4.53
N GLU A 193 17.68 -11.23 -4.85
CA GLU A 193 17.52 -11.89 -6.15
C GLU A 193 17.09 -13.34 -5.96
N GLU A 194 16.11 -13.77 -6.74
CA GLU A 194 15.62 -15.15 -6.71
C GLU A 194 14.97 -15.52 -8.04
N THR A 195 15.22 -16.73 -8.52
CA THR A 195 14.52 -17.28 -9.69
C THR A 195 13.56 -18.38 -9.24
N VAL A 196 12.28 -18.22 -9.57
CA VAL A 196 11.24 -19.24 -9.38
C VAL A 196 10.83 -19.76 -10.74
N VAL A 197 10.94 -21.07 -10.95
CA VAL A 197 10.54 -21.74 -12.19
C VAL A 197 9.30 -22.58 -11.92
N LEU A 198 8.26 -22.37 -12.72
CA LEU A 198 7.02 -23.13 -12.68
C LEU A 198 6.79 -23.79 -14.03
N GLU A 199 6.36 -25.03 -14.06
CA GLU A 199 6.03 -25.73 -15.29
C GLU A 199 4.71 -26.48 -15.14
N THR A 200 4.03 -26.66 -16.27
CA THR A 200 2.80 -27.42 -16.31
C THR A 200 3.07 -28.89 -16.00
N ALA A 201 2.28 -29.49 -15.11
CA ALA A 201 2.30 -30.91 -14.79
C ALA A 201 1.16 -31.66 -15.50
N GLY A 202 1.43 -32.90 -15.93
CA GLY A 202 0.48 -33.77 -16.64
C GLY A 202 0.75 -33.94 -18.14
N ASP A 203 -0.18 -34.57 -18.87
CA ASP A 203 -0.10 -34.70 -20.33
C ASP A 203 -0.62 -33.43 -21.02
N CYS A 204 0.25 -32.43 -21.11
CA CYS A 204 -0.12 -31.10 -21.61
C CYS A 204 0.03 -30.92 -23.13
N LYS A 205 0.76 -31.82 -23.82
CA LYS A 205 1.05 -31.71 -25.26
C LYS A 205 1.47 -30.28 -25.65
N ASP A 206 0.80 -29.67 -26.62
CA ASP A 206 1.07 -28.32 -27.11
C ASP A 206 0.71 -27.19 -26.12
N ALA A 207 -0.05 -27.51 -25.07
CA ALA A 207 -0.36 -26.60 -23.98
C ALA A 207 0.73 -26.57 -22.90
N TYR A 208 1.80 -27.37 -23.04
CA TYR A 208 2.93 -27.31 -22.12
C TYR A 208 3.49 -25.89 -22.03
N ARG A 209 3.66 -25.40 -20.80
CA ARG A 209 4.27 -24.10 -20.54
C ARG A 209 5.27 -24.22 -19.40
N LYS A 210 6.44 -23.61 -19.59
CA LYS A 210 7.42 -23.35 -18.53
C LYS A 210 7.50 -21.84 -18.32
N ILE A 211 7.48 -21.40 -17.07
CA ILE A 211 7.52 -20.01 -16.68
C ILE A 211 8.72 -19.79 -15.80
N GLU A 212 9.49 -18.76 -16.08
CA GLU A 212 10.59 -18.31 -15.26
C GLU A 212 10.25 -16.92 -14.71
N PHE A 213 10.26 -16.80 -13.39
CA PHE A 213 10.11 -15.55 -12.66
C PHE A 213 11.47 -15.19 -12.06
N VAL A 214 12.11 -14.14 -12.55
CA VAL A 214 13.33 -13.58 -11.97
C VAL A 214 12.93 -12.39 -11.12
N LYS A 215 12.91 -12.58 -9.81
CA LYS A 215 12.74 -11.54 -8.82
C LYS A 215 14.07 -10.82 -8.62
N SER A 216 14.04 -9.50 -8.66
CA SER A 216 15.16 -8.64 -8.31
C SER A 216 14.69 -7.54 -7.37
N THR A 217 15.59 -7.06 -6.51
CA THR A 217 15.32 -5.99 -5.56
C THR A 217 16.23 -4.81 -5.89
N GLY A 218 15.64 -3.74 -6.41
CA GLY A 218 16.36 -2.54 -6.83
C GLY A 218 16.09 -1.36 -5.90
N VAL A 219 17.03 -0.41 -5.84
CA VAL A 219 16.79 0.93 -5.29
C VAL A 219 16.50 1.87 -6.46
N THR A 220 15.31 2.44 -6.52
CA THR A 220 14.96 3.40 -7.58
C THR A 220 15.88 4.62 -7.53
N PRO A 221 16.41 5.10 -8.67
CA PRO A 221 17.36 6.21 -8.69
C PRO A 221 16.76 7.54 -8.22
N ALA A 222 17.65 8.41 -7.73
CA ALA A 222 17.34 9.68 -7.06
C ALA A 222 16.52 10.70 -7.86
N SER A 223 16.28 10.48 -9.15
CA SER A 223 15.51 11.39 -10.02
C SER A 223 14.02 11.42 -9.70
N SER A 224 13.50 10.45 -8.95
CA SER A 224 12.07 10.36 -8.59
C SER A 224 11.72 10.94 -7.20
N ASN A 225 12.69 11.47 -6.44
CA ASN A 225 12.53 11.87 -5.02
C ASN A 225 11.98 10.77 -4.08
N VAL A 226 11.72 9.55 -4.57
CA VAL A 226 11.29 8.39 -3.79
C VAL A 226 12.48 7.46 -3.64
N ARG A 227 13.00 7.32 -2.41
CA ARG A 227 14.04 6.35 -2.07
C ARG A 227 13.39 5.12 -1.45
N GLY A 228 13.75 3.94 -1.93
CA GLY A 228 13.13 2.70 -1.48
C GLY A 228 13.67 1.44 -2.14
N LEU A 229 13.43 0.25 -1.56
CA LEU A 229 13.70 -1.06 -2.16
C LEU A 229 12.44 -1.60 -2.84
N PHE A 230 12.53 -1.95 -4.12
CA PHE A 230 11.39 -2.38 -4.94
C PHE A 230 11.65 -3.77 -5.48
N HIS A 231 10.65 -4.66 -5.41
CA HIS A 231 10.71 -5.91 -6.17
C HIS A 231 10.26 -5.68 -7.61
N SER A 232 11.09 -6.11 -8.55
CA SER A 232 10.77 -6.18 -9.97
C SER A 232 10.86 -7.64 -10.42
N TYR A 233 9.87 -8.07 -11.20
CA TYR A 233 9.76 -9.44 -11.68
C TYR A 233 9.91 -9.46 -13.19
N GLN A 234 11.00 -10.04 -13.70
CA GLN A 234 11.09 -10.41 -15.11
C GLN A 234 10.44 -11.78 -15.29
N ILE A 235 9.49 -11.86 -16.22
CA ILE A 235 8.66 -13.05 -16.41
C ILE A 235 8.85 -13.51 -17.85
N LYS A 236 9.25 -14.77 -18.04
CA LYS A 236 9.37 -15.39 -19.35
C LYS A 236 8.55 -16.67 -19.41
N VAL A 237 7.76 -16.83 -20.46
CA VAL A 237 6.93 -18.01 -20.71
C VAL A 237 7.47 -18.72 -21.94
N TYR A 238 7.75 -20.02 -21.80
CA TYR A 238 8.31 -20.89 -22.83
C TYR A 238 7.32 -22.01 -23.18
N ASP A 239 7.37 -22.49 -24.43
CA ASP A 239 6.72 -23.74 -24.84
C ASP A 239 7.65 -24.97 -24.66
N ASN A 240 7.20 -26.14 -25.16
CA ASN A 240 7.95 -27.39 -25.10
C ASN A 240 9.26 -27.37 -25.89
N ASN A 241 9.36 -26.49 -26.90
CA ASN A 241 10.53 -26.31 -27.74
C ASN A 241 11.45 -25.21 -27.21
N GLN A 242 11.25 -24.75 -25.97
CA GLN A 242 11.99 -23.64 -25.35
C GLN A 242 11.86 -22.32 -26.11
N THR A 243 10.80 -22.15 -26.91
CA THR A 243 10.51 -20.90 -27.60
C THR A 243 9.73 -19.97 -26.67
N ILE A 244 10.17 -18.72 -26.55
CA ILE A 244 9.49 -17.71 -25.74
C ILE A 244 8.13 -17.37 -26.38
N LYS A 245 7.04 -17.58 -25.65
CA LYS A 245 5.67 -17.20 -26.01
C LYS A 245 5.24 -15.86 -25.42
N GLY A 246 5.96 -15.36 -24.44
CA GLY A 246 5.73 -14.05 -23.85
C GLY A 246 6.83 -13.68 -22.86
N GLU A 247 7.13 -12.39 -22.80
CA GLU A 247 8.06 -11.80 -21.85
C GLU A 247 7.48 -10.48 -21.34
N MET A 248 7.62 -10.21 -20.05
CA MET A 248 7.29 -8.91 -19.48
C MET A 248 8.14 -8.62 -18.24
N THR A 249 8.21 -7.34 -17.89
CA THR A 249 8.64 -6.89 -16.57
C THR A 249 7.41 -6.40 -15.81
N PHE A 250 7.27 -6.85 -14.57
CA PHE A 250 6.19 -6.45 -13.69
C PHE A 250 6.73 -5.83 -12.41
N GLU A 251 6.26 -4.63 -12.12
CA GLU A 251 6.53 -3.90 -10.88
C GLU A 251 5.20 -3.68 -10.17
N PRO A 252 4.92 -4.44 -9.11
CA PRO A 252 3.64 -4.42 -8.43
C PRO A 252 3.44 -3.11 -7.65
N GLU A 253 2.21 -2.59 -7.64
CA GLU A 253 1.87 -1.28 -7.07
C GLU A 253 2.01 -1.21 -5.54
N TRP A 254 2.46 -0.05 -5.08
CA TRP A 254 2.79 0.25 -3.70
C TRP A 254 1.53 0.44 -2.85
N GLY A 255 1.39 -0.36 -1.79
CA GLY A 255 0.41 -0.11 -0.72
C GLY A 255 -1.00 -0.72 -0.92
N ALA A 256 -1.27 -1.41 -2.03
CA ALA A 256 -2.54 -2.11 -2.24
C ALA A 256 -2.80 -3.20 -1.17
N CYS A 257 -1.73 -3.79 -0.61
CA CYS A 257 -1.78 -4.90 0.35
C CYS A 257 -1.65 -4.53 1.82
N LEU A 258 -1.86 -3.26 2.15
CA LEU A 258 -1.88 -2.75 3.52
C LEU A 258 -3.30 -2.55 4.06
N VAL A 259 -4.32 -3.07 3.36
CA VAL A 259 -5.73 -3.05 3.79
C VAL A 259 -6.16 -4.48 4.15
N PRO A 260 -6.88 -4.69 5.27
CA PRO A 260 -7.18 -6.02 5.78
C PRO A 260 -8.35 -6.64 5.00
N GLU A 261 -8.04 -7.45 4.00
CA GLU A 261 -8.98 -8.47 3.52
C GLU A 261 -8.30 -9.85 3.63
N SER A 262 -8.69 -10.57 4.70
CA SER A 262 -8.53 -12.02 4.87
C SER A 262 -7.19 -12.66 4.49
N GLY A 263 -6.14 -12.48 5.31
CA GLY A 263 -4.95 -13.35 5.34
C GLY A 263 -4.03 -13.38 4.10
N SER A 264 -4.51 -12.89 2.95
CA SER A 264 -3.78 -12.83 1.69
C SER A 264 -4.27 -11.63 0.89
N CYS A 265 -3.36 -10.78 0.43
CA CYS A 265 -3.69 -9.70 -0.48
C CYS A 265 -3.21 -10.00 -1.88
N ARG A 266 -4.05 -9.69 -2.86
CA ARG A 266 -3.70 -9.77 -4.26
C ARG A 266 -2.90 -8.52 -4.67
N GLY A 267 -1.61 -8.71 -4.96
CA GLY A 267 -0.67 -7.65 -5.34
C GLY A 267 -0.71 -7.27 -6.84
N SER A 268 -1.53 -7.94 -7.64
CA SER A 268 -1.70 -7.63 -9.06
C SER A 268 -3.12 -7.84 -9.56
N GLY A 269 -3.50 -7.10 -10.62
CA GLY A 269 -4.60 -7.51 -11.50
C GLY A 269 -4.34 -8.88 -12.14
N LYS A 270 -5.31 -9.38 -12.93
CA LYS A 270 -5.12 -10.61 -13.72
C LYS A 270 -4.25 -10.23 -14.91
N MET A 271 -3.06 -10.83 -15.01
CA MET A 271 -2.16 -10.62 -16.14
C MET A 271 -2.18 -11.85 -17.03
N THR A 272 -2.13 -11.67 -18.35
CA THR A 272 -2.09 -12.78 -19.31
C THR A 272 -0.84 -12.67 -20.15
N LEU A 273 -0.02 -13.73 -20.17
CA LEU A 273 1.25 -13.78 -20.90
C LEU A 273 1.48 -15.18 -21.48
N GLY A 274 1.73 -15.29 -22.79
CA GLY A 274 2.08 -16.57 -23.43
C GLY A 274 1.03 -17.70 -23.28
N GLY A 275 -0.23 -17.36 -23.04
CA GLY A 275 -1.32 -18.32 -22.76
C GLY A 275 -1.44 -18.75 -21.29
N VAL A 276 -0.79 -18.03 -20.38
CA VAL A 276 -0.85 -18.22 -18.92
C VAL A 276 -1.45 -16.99 -18.28
N GLU A 277 -2.35 -17.20 -17.32
CA GLU A 277 -2.83 -16.17 -16.42
C GLU A 277 -2.00 -16.17 -15.14
N ILE A 278 -1.54 -14.99 -14.72
CA ILE A 278 -0.60 -14.80 -13.62
C ILE A 278 -1.22 -13.85 -12.59
N PHE A 279 -1.10 -14.24 -11.33
CA PHE A 279 -1.59 -13.50 -10.18
C PHE A 279 -0.51 -13.47 -9.11
N PHE A 280 -0.07 -12.29 -8.71
CA PHE A 280 0.83 -12.16 -7.58
C PHE A 280 0.04 -11.88 -6.30
N TRP A 281 0.48 -12.52 -5.22
CA TRP A 281 -0.14 -12.41 -3.92
C TRP A 281 0.90 -12.22 -2.84
N PHE A 282 0.51 -11.46 -1.83
CA PHE A 282 1.09 -11.53 -0.51
C PHE A 282 0.26 -12.47 0.35
N LEU A 283 0.83 -13.59 0.77
CA LEU A 283 0.28 -14.47 1.79
C LEU A 283 0.88 -14.12 3.15
N ARG A 284 0.06 -13.95 4.18
CA ARG A 284 0.52 -13.81 5.55
C ARG A 284 0.56 -15.20 6.17
N ASP A 285 1.76 -15.73 6.42
CA ASP A 285 1.96 -16.94 7.22
C ASP A 285 1.74 -16.63 8.72
#